data_AF-A0A9E5FZE8-F1
#
_entry.id   AF-A0A9E5FZE8-F1
#
_cell.length_a   1.000
_cell.length_b   1.000
_cell.length_c   1.000
_cell.angle_alpha   90.00
_cell.angle_beta   90.00
_cell.angle_gamma   90.00
#
_symmetry.space_group_name_H-M   'P 1'
#
loop_
_entity.id
_entity.type
_entity.pdbx_description
1 polymer ?
#
loop_
_entity_poly.entity_id
_entity_poly.type
_entity_poly.pdbx_seq_one_letter_code
_entity_poly.pdbx_strand_id
1 'polypeptide(L)' 'MARRIVCGAHIGGRAKRGARFGMIKFGSTTELILPRPADVTSHVAVGDRVTGGVTILATLAAPR' A
#
# COMPACT_ATOMS: atom_id res chain seq x y z
N MET A 1 -7.15 7.57 -3.66
CA MET A 1 -8.18 8.13 -2.76
C MET A 1 -8.00 7.56 -1.36
N ALA A 2 -8.23 8.34 -0.31
CA ALA A 2 -8.14 7.88 1.08
C ALA A 2 -9.34 6.95 1.39
N ARG A 3 -9.09 5.64 1.55
CA ARG A 3 -10.18 4.65 1.71
C ARG A 3 -10.61 4.42 3.17
N ARG A 4 -9.72 4.62 4.15
CA ARG A 4 -10.07 4.46 5.57
C ARG A 4 -9.29 5.44 6.44
N ILE A 5 -9.98 6.38 7.06
CA ILE A 5 -9.38 7.33 8.01
C ILE A 5 -9.63 6.80 9.43
N VAL A 6 -8.56 6.63 10.20
CA VAL A 6 -8.63 6.32 11.63
C VAL A 6 -8.22 7.58 12.38
N CYS A 7 -9.20 8.26 12.97
CA CYS A 7 -8.96 9.43 13.82
C CYS A 7 -8.87 8.99 15.28
N GLY A 8 -7.76 9.31 15.95
CA GLY A 8 -7.58 9.05 17.38
C GLY A 8 -7.93 10.25 18.26
N ALA A 9 -8.22 11.40 17.64
CA ALA A 9 -8.57 12.61 18.37
C ALA A 9 -10.02 12.55 18.89
N HIS A 10 -10.23 13.13 20.06
CA HIS A 10 -11.54 13.25 20.69
C HIS A 10 -11.78 14.71 21.13
N ILE A 11 -13.04 15.09 21.22
CA ILE A 11 -13.46 16.43 21.64
C ILE A 11 -12.99 16.68 23.08
N GLY A 12 -12.42 17.86 23.33
CA GLY A 12 -11.87 18.24 24.63
C GLY A 12 -10.45 17.72 24.90
N GLY A 13 -9.88 16.88 24.04
CA GLY A 13 -8.50 16.41 24.16
C GLY A 13 -7.48 17.51 23.83
N ARG A 14 -6.41 17.61 24.63
CA ARG A 14 -5.29 18.53 24.33
C ARG A 14 -4.38 17.93 23.27
N ALA A 15 -4.16 18.66 22.18
CA ALA A 15 -3.19 18.29 21.15
C ALA A 15 -1.78 18.75 21.53
N LYS A 16 -0.78 17.87 21.35
CA LYS A 16 0.64 18.20 21.48
C LYS A 16 1.25 18.38 20.09
N ARG A 17 2.14 19.36 19.92
CA ARG A 17 2.90 19.54 18.68
C ARG A 17 3.62 18.23 18.33
N GLY A 18 3.46 17.79 17.08
CA GLY A 18 4.04 16.54 16.56
C GLY A 18 3.28 15.26 16.96
N ALA A 19 2.18 15.34 17.72
CA ALA A 19 1.37 14.17 18.02
C ALA A 19 0.59 13.69 16.79
N ARG A 20 0.47 12.37 16.65
CA ARG A 20 -0.29 11.76 15.56
C ARG A 20 -1.79 11.97 15.78
N PHE A 21 -2.41 12.78 14.94
CA PHE A 21 -3.85 13.07 14.99
C PHE A 21 -4.70 11.87 14.54
N GLY A 22 -4.22 11.17 13.52
CA GLY A 22 -4.89 10.03 12.93
C GLY A 22 -4.00 9.39 11.87
N MET A 23 -4.56 8.43 11.15
CA MET A 23 -3.88 7.74 10.06
C MET A 23 -4.86 7.47 8.93
N ILE A 24 -4.46 7.80 7.71
CA ILE A 24 -5.12 7.33 6.51
C ILE A 24 -4.56 5.94 6.22
N LYS A 25 -5.38 4.91 6.46
CA LYS A 25 -5.09 3.53 6.11
C LYS A 25 -5.52 3.26 4.67
N PHE A 26 -4.74 2.42 3.98
CA PHE A 26 -5.04 1.97 2.62
C PHE A 26 -5.15 3.11 1.58
N GLY A 27 -4.57 4.28 1.89
CA GLY A 27 -4.50 5.40 0.95
C GLY A 27 -3.35 5.28 -0.04
N SER A 28 -2.26 4.60 0.36
CA SER A 28 -1.04 4.38 -0.43
C SER A 28 -0.95 2.96 -0.99
N THR A 29 -2.08 2.27 -1.10
CA THR A 29 -2.11 0.93 -1.72
C THR A 29 -1.99 1.11 -3.23
N THR A 30 -0.92 0.58 -3.79
CA THR A 30 -0.75 0.47 -5.25
C THR A 30 -1.33 -0.85 -5.71
N GLU A 31 -2.35 -0.78 -6.57
CA GLU A 31 -2.87 -1.94 -7.29
C GLU A 31 -2.12 -2.07 -8.62
N LEU A 32 -1.70 -3.30 -8.95
CA LEU A 32 -1.05 -3.61 -10.23
C LEU A 32 -2.04 -4.38 -11.08
N ILE A 33 -2.34 -3.87 -12.27
CA ILE A 33 -3.11 -4.58 -13.28
C ILE A 33 -2.11 -5.17 -14.27
N LEU A 34 -2.01 -6.49 -14.28
CA LEU A 34 -1.06 -7.23 -15.10
C LEU A 34 -1.79 -7.98 -16.23
N PRO A 35 -1.08 -8.41 -17.29
CA PRO A 35 -1.62 -9.30 -18.31
C PRO A 35 -2.11 -10.63 -17.74
N ARG A 36 -2.50 -11.55 -18.63
CA ARG A 36 -3.03 -12.86 -18.24
C ARG A 36 -2.06 -13.57 -17.28
N PRO A 37 -2.55 -14.33 -16.29
CA PRO A 37 -1.70 -15.01 -15.31
C PRO A 37 -0.60 -15.88 -15.94
N ALA A 38 -0.84 -16.46 -17.12
CA ALA A 38 0.15 -17.27 -17.84
C ALA A 38 1.38 -16.48 -18.32
N ASP A 39 1.25 -15.15 -18.46
CA ASP A 39 2.31 -14.26 -18.95
C ASP A 39 3.06 -13.58 -17.78
N VAL A 40 2.74 -13.91 -16.53
CA VAL A 40 3.20 -13.22 -15.32
C VAL A 40 3.80 -14.21 -14.32
N THR A 41 5.02 -13.91 -13.84
CA THR A 41 5.62 -14.59 -12.69
C THR A 41 5.66 -13.66 -11.49
N SER A 42 4.97 -14.00 -10.40
CA SER A 42 5.03 -13.25 -9.13
C SER A 42 6.30 -13.59 -8.34
N HIS A 43 6.97 -12.58 -7.78
CA HIS A 43 8.17 -12.74 -6.95
C HIS A 43 7.90 -12.49 -5.45
N VAL A 44 6.65 -12.21 -5.09
CA VAL A 44 6.23 -11.93 -3.72
C VAL A 44 4.98 -12.73 -3.35
N ALA A 45 4.79 -12.93 -2.05
CA ALA A 45 3.64 -13.58 -1.44
C ALA A 45 2.93 -12.67 -0.43
N VAL A 46 1.73 -13.07 -0.03
CA VAL A 46 0.98 -12.36 1.01
C VAL A 46 1.75 -12.44 2.32
N GLY A 47 1.97 -11.26 2.93
CA GLY A 47 2.73 -11.13 4.18
C GLY A 47 4.16 -10.60 3.97
N ASP A 48 4.66 -10.63 2.74
CA ASP A 48 5.98 -10.08 2.43
C ASP A 48 6.01 -8.57 2.61
N ARG A 49 7.14 -8.07 3.13
CA ARG A 49 7.39 -6.64 3.27
C ARG A 49 8.07 -6.13 2.00
N VAL A 50 7.41 -5.22 1.28
CA VAL A 50 7.90 -4.67 0.01
C VAL A 50 8.24 -3.18 0.14
N THR A 51 9.18 -2.71 -0.68
CA THR A 51 9.60 -1.31 -0.75
C THR A 51 9.41 -0.79 -2.17
N GLY A 52 8.67 0.31 -2.33
CA GLY A 52 8.41 0.92 -3.64
C GLY A 52 9.70 1.36 -4.33
N GLY A 53 9.80 1.08 -5.63
CA GLY A 53 10.98 1.39 -6.46
C GLY A 53 12.19 0.48 -6.23
N VAL A 54 12.08 -0.52 -5.34
CA VAL A 54 13.20 -1.41 -4.98
C VAL A 54 12.80 -2.87 -5.15
N THR A 55 11.66 -3.28 -4.58
CA THR A 55 11.21 -4.67 -4.64
C THR A 55 10.61 -4.98 -6.01
N ILE A 56 11.15 -6.00 -6.70
CA ILE A 56 10.54 -6.55 -7.91
C ILE A 56 9.31 -7.37 -7.49
N LEU A 57 8.12 -6.95 -7.93
CA LEU A 57 6.86 -7.61 -7.56
C LEU A 57 6.51 -8.76 -8.50
N ALA A 58 6.68 -8.55 -9.81
CA ALA A 58 6.41 -9.54 -10.84
C ALA A 58 7.27 -9.27 -12.09
N THR A 59 7.53 -10.31 -12.87
CA THR A 59 8.14 -10.21 -14.21
C THR A 59 7.16 -10.68 -15.27
N LEU A 60 7.19 -10.04 -16.44
CA LEU A 60 6.39 -10.42 -17.60
C LEU A 60 7.24 -11.30 -18.53
N ALA A 61 6.66 -12.37 -19.06
CA ALA A 61 7.24 -13.06 -20.20
C ALA A 61 7.24 -12.12 -21.42
N ALA A 62 8.19 -12.29 -22.35
CA ALA A 62 8.29 -11.44 -23.53
C ALA A 62 6.92 -11.31 -24.22
N PRO A 63 6.47 -10.09 -24.56
CA PRO A 63 5.19 -9.90 -25.21
C PRO A 63 5.19 -10.67 -26.54
N ARG A 64 4.11 -11.42 -26.77
CA ARG A 64 3.81 -11.99 -28.08
C ARG A 64 3.32 -10.90 -29.02
#